data_AF-A0A7C2TCF9-F1
#
_entry.id   AF-A0A7C2TCF9-F1
#
_cell.length_a   1.000
_cell.length_b   1.000
_cell.length_c   1.000
_cell.angle_alpha   90.00
_cell.angle_beta   90.00
_cell.angle_gamma   90.00
#
_symmetry.space_group_name_H-M   'P 1'
#
loop_
_entity.id
_entity.type
_entity.pdbx_description
1 polymer ?
#
loop_
_entity_poly.entity_id
_entity_poly.type
_entity_poly.pdbx_seq_one_letter_code
_entity_poly.pdbx_strand_id
1 'polypeptide(L)'
;MGAKGESRRRIAAHYRLFPGENGALMAVLLTKPRERARFLRFTVVGAIGAVVDFGTFNLLSSLVGINAVWSSVFSFLAAVVSNFLWNRYWTYPDSRSKRVSRQLLEFTIISIIGLAVRTPIFALLERPLPKLFALLSLPHIPLLEAEFLGHNMALAISVVVVMFWNFFINRYWTYGDVN
;
A
#
# COMPACT_ATOMS: atom_id res chain seq x y z
N MET A 1 -7.13 -4.40 -45.98
CA MET A 1 -7.06 -3.15 -45.17
C MET A 1 -7.61 -3.32 -43.73
N GLY A 2 -7.49 -4.49 -43.07
CA GLY A 2 -8.17 -4.77 -41.78
C GLY A 2 -7.34 -4.70 -40.49
N ALA A 3 -6.04 -5.05 -40.54
CA ALA A 3 -5.23 -5.23 -39.32
C ALA A 3 -4.83 -3.92 -38.61
N LYS A 4 -4.69 -2.81 -39.35
CA LYS A 4 -4.29 -1.51 -38.77
C LYS A 4 -5.43 -0.83 -37.99
N GLY A 5 -6.69 -1.16 -38.31
CA GLY A 5 -7.88 -0.60 -37.66
C GLY A 5 -8.17 -1.21 -36.29
N GLU A 6 -7.99 -2.52 -36.15
CA GLU A 6 -8.16 -3.22 -34.86
C GLU A 6 -7.08 -2.86 -33.85
N SER A 7 -5.83 -2.72 -34.29
CA SER A 7 -4.73 -2.30 -33.41
C SER A 7 -4.94 -0.88 -32.88
N ARG A 8 -5.42 0.05 -33.72
CA ARG A 8 -5.81 1.40 -33.29
C ARG A 8 -7.02 1.41 -32.34
N ARG A 9 -7.99 0.52 -32.53
CA ARG A 9 -9.14 0.35 -31.61
C ARG A 9 -8.74 -0.25 -30.26
N ARG A 10 -7.81 -1.21 -30.24
CA ARG A 10 -7.28 -1.80 -29.00
C ARG A 10 -6.44 -0.79 -28.22
N ILE A 11 -5.62 0.01 -28.90
CA ILE A 11 -4.86 1.10 -28.28
C ILE A 11 -5.80 2.19 -27.75
N ALA A 12 -6.82 2.60 -28.52
CA ALA A 12 -7.81 3.59 -28.08
C ALA A 12 -8.69 3.10 -26.91
N ALA A 13 -8.98 1.79 -26.82
CA ALA A 13 -9.67 1.21 -25.67
C ALA A 13 -8.79 1.18 -24.42
N HIS A 14 -7.48 1.00 -24.58
CA HIS A 14 -6.51 1.05 -23.48
C HIS A 14 -6.38 2.47 -22.89
N TYR A 15 -6.50 3.52 -23.72
CA TYR A 15 -6.52 4.92 -23.25
C TYR A 15 -7.87 5.38 -22.67
N ARG A 16 -8.97 4.64 -22.88
CA ARG A 16 -10.29 4.94 -22.28
C ARG A 16 -10.44 4.47 -20.83
N LEU A 17 -9.44 3.78 -20.27
CA LEU A 17 -9.43 3.31 -18.89
C LEU A 17 -8.92 4.34 -17.87
N PHE A 18 -8.49 5.52 -18.34
CA PHE A 18 -8.22 6.67 -17.51
C PHE A 18 -9.30 7.72 -17.76
N PRO A 19 -10.42 7.69 -17.02
CA PRO A 19 -11.30 8.84 -16.97
C PRO A 19 -10.46 9.98 -16.41
N GLY A 20 -10.16 10.96 -17.25
CA GLY A 20 -9.65 12.24 -16.80
C GLY A 20 -10.73 12.88 -15.96
N GLU A 21 -10.65 12.72 -14.65
CA GLU A 21 -11.30 13.56 -13.65
C GLU A 21 -10.81 13.09 -12.26
N ASN A 22 -10.15 14.00 -11.55
CA ASN A 22 -9.45 13.75 -10.30
C ASN A 22 -10.34 13.24 -9.13
N GLY A 23 -11.65 13.05 -9.36
CA GLY A 23 -12.63 12.46 -8.42
C GLY A 23 -13.07 11.02 -8.73
N ALA A 24 -12.69 10.44 -9.89
CA ALA A 24 -13.22 9.16 -10.35
C ALA A 24 -12.80 7.95 -9.49
N LEU A 25 -11.60 7.98 -8.90
CA LEU A 25 -11.06 6.86 -8.12
C LEU A 25 -11.81 6.67 -6.79
N MET A 26 -12.05 7.77 -6.07
CA MET A 26 -12.85 7.74 -4.84
C MET A 26 -14.32 7.46 -5.14
N ALA A 27 -14.85 8.01 -6.24
CA ALA A 27 -16.20 7.69 -6.70
C ALA A 27 -16.37 6.20 -7.02
N VAL A 28 -15.38 5.54 -7.62
CA VAL A 28 -15.40 4.09 -7.91
C VAL A 28 -15.47 3.26 -6.61
N LEU A 29 -14.67 3.61 -5.60
CA LEU A 29 -14.77 2.99 -4.28
C LEU A 29 -16.15 3.26 -3.65
N LEU A 30 -16.69 4.46 -3.80
CA LEU A 30 -18.00 4.81 -3.24
C LEU A 30 -19.20 4.31 -4.05
N THR A 31 -19.04 3.77 -5.26
CA THR A 31 -20.17 3.34 -6.09
C THR A 31 -20.19 1.85 -6.38
N LYS A 32 -19.02 1.19 -6.39
CA LYS A 32 -18.92 -0.24 -6.74
C LYS A 32 -18.70 -1.10 -5.49
N PRO A 33 -19.70 -1.89 -5.04
CA PRO A 33 -19.57 -2.72 -3.83
C PRO A 33 -18.46 -3.78 -3.94
N ARG A 34 -18.17 -4.26 -5.15
CA ARG A 34 -17.06 -5.18 -5.41
C ARG A 34 -15.69 -4.55 -5.17
N GLU A 35 -15.49 -3.29 -5.58
CA GLU A 35 -14.21 -2.59 -5.38
C GLU A 35 -14.03 -2.20 -3.91
N ARG A 36 -15.12 -1.88 -3.19
CA ARG A 36 -15.09 -1.74 -1.71
C ARG A 36 -14.62 -3.01 -1.02
N ALA A 37 -15.17 -4.16 -1.41
CA ALA A 37 -14.77 -5.44 -0.83
C ALA A 37 -13.30 -5.77 -1.13
N ARG A 38 -12.82 -5.47 -2.34
CA ARG A 38 -11.40 -5.60 -2.71
C ARG A 38 -10.51 -4.67 -1.90
N PHE A 39 -10.92 -3.42 -1.70
CA PHE A 39 -10.21 -2.46 -0.85
C PHE A 39 -10.13 -2.94 0.59
N LEU A 40 -11.25 -3.36 1.19
CA LEU A 40 -11.26 -3.89 2.57
C LEU A 40 -10.36 -5.12 2.71
N ARG A 41 -10.43 -6.07 1.77
CA ARG A 41 -9.51 -7.23 1.76
C ARG A 41 -8.07 -6.78 1.63
N PHE A 42 -7.77 -5.84 0.73
CA PHE A 42 -6.43 -5.30 0.56
C PHE A 42 -5.90 -4.66 1.84
N THR A 43 -6.73 -3.90 2.56
CA THR A 43 -6.38 -3.31 3.87
C THR A 43 -6.11 -4.40 4.91
N VAL A 44 -6.95 -5.44 4.99
CA VAL A 44 -6.74 -6.58 5.89
C VAL A 44 -5.43 -7.29 5.57
N VAL A 45 -5.16 -7.54 4.28
CA VAL A 45 -3.90 -8.13 3.84
C VAL A 45 -2.72 -7.25 4.23
N GLY A 46 -2.79 -5.94 3.98
CA GLY A 46 -1.77 -4.99 4.40
C GLY A 46 -1.49 -5.02 5.92
N ALA A 47 -2.54 -5.13 6.73
CA ALA A 47 -2.41 -5.28 8.18
C ALA A 47 -1.73 -6.60 8.57
N ILE A 48 -2.08 -7.72 7.92
CA ILE A 48 -1.39 -9.01 8.10
C ILE A 48 0.09 -8.88 7.73
N GLY A 49 0.41 -8.25 6.60
CA GLY A 49 1.79 -7.99 6.20
C GLY A 49 2.57 -7.17 7.21
N ALA A 50 1.96 -6.13 7.79
CA ALA A 50 2.59 -5.35 8.85
C ALA A 50 2.88 -6.22 10.09
N VAL A 51 1.92 -7.05 10.53
CA VAL A 51 2.14 -7.99 11.64
C VAL A 51 3.28 -8.96 11.32
N VAL A 52 3.35 -9.48 10.10
CA VAL A 52 4.46 -10.35 9.65
C VAL A 52 5.80 -9.61 9.67
N ASP A 53 5.84 -8.37 9.19
CA ASP A 53 7.05 -7.55 9.20
C ASP A 53 7.55 -7.32 10.63
N PHE A 54 6.70 -6.77 11.50
CA PHE A 54 7.06 -6.50 12.89
C PHE A 54 7.42 -7.79 13.64
N GLY A 55 6.65 -8.87 13.47
CA GLY A 55 6.91 -10.14 14.12
C GLY A 55 8.25 -10.74 13.68
N THR A 56 8.53 -10.75 12.37
CA THR A 56 9.78 -11.29 11.81
C THR A 56 10.97 -10.44 12.23
N PHE A 57 10.85 -9.11 12.19
CA PHE A 57 11.93 -8.22 12.63
C PHE A 57 12.31 -8.45 14.08
N ASN A 58 11.33 -8.51 15.00
CA ASN A 58 11.59 -8.72 16.42
C ASN A 58 12.15 -10.13 16.69
N LEU A 59 11.65 -11.15 16.00
CA LEU A 59 12.19 -12.51 16.08
C LEU A 59 13.67 -12.54 15.66
N LEU A 60 14.01 -11.99 14.50
CA LEU A 60 15.38 -12.02 13.97
C LEU A 60 16.34 -11.14 14.78
N SER A 61 15.92 -9.94 15.16
CA SER A 61 16.77 -8.99 15.89
C SER A 61 16.96 -9.33 17.36
N SER A 62 15.90 -9.76 18.04
CA SER A 62 15.91 -9.94 19.50
C SER A 62 16.16 -11.38 19.94
N LEU A 63 15.59 -12.36 19.23
CA LEU A 63 15.73 -13.77 19.62
C LEU A 63 16.90 -14.47 18.91
N VAL A 64 17.11 -14.17 17.62
CA VAL A 64 18.22 -14.76 16.85
C VAL A 64 19.50 -13.91 16.96
N GLY A 65 19.38 -12.61 17.28
CA GLY A 65 20.52 -11.71 17.41
C GLY A 65 21.11 -11.25 16.07
N ILE A 66 20.35 -11.34 14.98
CA ILE A 66 20.76 -10.81 13.67
C ILE A 66 20.77 -9.28 13.73
N ASN A 67 21.81 -8.66 13.17
CA ASN A 67 21.91 -7.20 13.07
C ASN A 67 20.62 -6.58 12.51
N ALA A 68 20.19 -5.46 13.10
CA ALA A 68 18.93 -4.78 12.78
C ALA A 68 18.73 -4.49 11.29
N VAL A 69 19.79 -4.17 10.55
CA VAL A 69 19.70 -3.90 9.10
C VAL A 69 19.28 -5.16 8.35
N TRP A 70 19.96 -6.28 8.60
CA TRP A 70 19.63 -7.56 7.95
C TRP A 70 18.26 -8.08 8.40
N SER A 71 17.94 -7.96 9.68
CA SER A 71 16.61 -8.28 10.22
C SER A 71 15.50 -7.49 9.51
N SER A 72 15.71 -6.20 9.26
CA SER A 72 14.78 -5.33 8.53
C SER A 72 14.62 -5.73 7.05
N VAL A 73 15.69 -6.14 6.39
CA VAL A 73 15.61 -6.61 4.99
C VAL A 73 14.81 -7.91 4.91
N PHE A 74 15.10 -8.89 5.76
CA PHE A 74 14.40 -10.18 5.74
C PHE A 74 12.93 -10.05 6.17
N SER A 75 12.63 -9.23 7.16
CA SER A 75 11.25 -8.98 7.60
C SER A 75 10.43 -8.32 6.49
N PHE A 76 10.99 -7.32 5.82
CA PHE A 76 10.34 -6.64 4.70
C PHE A 76 10.05 -7.62 3.55
N LEU A 77 11.02 -8.46 3.18
CA LEU A 77 10.82 -9.48 2.15
C LEU A 77 9.71 -10.47 2.54
N ALA A 78 9.69 -10.95 3.78
CA ALA A 78 8.66 -11.85 4.29
C ALA A 78 7.26 -11.20 4.23
N ALA A 79 7.16 -9.93 4.61
CA ALA A 79 5.92 -9.16 4.56
C ALA A 79 5.41 -8.95 3.12
N VAL A 80 6.32 -8.63 2.17
CA VAL A 80 5.97 -8.48 0.74
C VAL A 80 5.46 -9.81 0.17
N VAL A 81 6.14 -10.93 0.47
CA VAL A 81 5.71 -12.26 0.01
C VAL A 81 4.35 -12.63 0.60
N SER A 82 4.16 -12.44 1.91
CA SER A 82 2.89 -12.67 2.59
C SER A 82 1.76 -11.86 1.93
N ASN A 83 1.96 -10.55 1.77
CA ASN A 83 1.00 -9.66 1.15
C ASN A 83 0.67 -10.06 -0.29
N PHE A 84 1.67 -10.47 -1.06
CA PHE A 84 1.47 -10.95 -2.42
C PHE A 84 0.61 -12.22 -2.46
N LEU A 85 0.91 -13.21 -1.61
CA LEU A 85 0.16 -14.47 -1.55
C LEU A 85 -1.30 -14.21 -1.19
N TRP A 86 -1.54 -13.46 -0.12
CA TRP A 86 -2.91 -13.12 0.29
C TRP A 86 -3.65 -12.33 -0.79
N ASN A 87 -3.00 -11.36 -1.44
CA ASN A 87 -3.64 -10.61 -2.52
C ASN A 87 -3.94 -11.48 -3.74
N ARG A 88 -3.05 -12.40 -4.12
CA ARG A 88 -3.25 -13.30 -5.26
C ARG A 88 -4.32 -14.36 -5.00
N TYR A 89 -4.37 -14.95 -3.81
CA TYR A 89 -5.28 -16.06 -3.52
C TYR A 89 -6.64 -15.61 -2.98
N TRP A 90 -6.73 -14.44 -2.32
CA TRP A 90 -7.95 -14.00 -1.63
C TRP A 90 -8.52 -12.67 -2.14
N THR A 91 -7.68 -11.65 -2.33
CA THR A 91 -8.16 -10.34 -2.83
C THR A 91 -8.51 -10.39 -4.32
N TYR A 92 -7.66 -11.02 -5.12
CA TYR A 92 -7.75 -11.12 -6.58
C TYR A 92 -7.55 -12.55 -7.09
N PRO A 93 -8.42 -13.51 -6.69
CA PRO A 93 -8.29 -14.92 -7.07
C PRO A 93 -8.33 -15.16 -8.59
N ASP A 94 -8.96 -14.24 -9.33
CA ASP A 94 -9.08 -14.31 -10.79
C ASP A 94 -7.78 -13.96 -11.53
N SER A 95 -6.82 -13.33 -10.84
CA SER A 95 -5.52 -12.95 -11.41
C SER A 95 -4.53 -14.11 -11.57
N ARG A 96 -4.94 -15.34 -11.21
CA ARG A 96 -4.08 -16.54 -11.18
C ARG A 96 -3.56 -16.97 -12.56
N SER A 97 -4.19 -16.52 -13.65
CA SER A 97 -3.79 -16.79 -15.02
C SER A 97 -2.42 -16.19 -15.40
N LYS A 98 -1.98 -15.13 -14.71
CA LYS A 98 -0.65 -14.52 -14.90
C LYS A 98 0.46 -15.32 -14.21
N ARG A 99 1.67 -15.27 -14.80
CA ARG A 99 2.90 -15.83 -14.23
C ARG A 99 3.18 -15.23 -12.85
N VAL A 100 3.41 -16.09 -11.86
CA VAL A 100 3.63 -15.73 -10.45
C VAL A 100 4.80 -14.76 -10.28
N SER A 101 5.96 -15.08 -10.90
CA SER A 101 7.18 -14.28 -10.78
C SER A 101 7.01 -12.84 -11.27
N ARG A 102 6.30 -12.65 -12.39
CA ARG A 102 6.04 -11.32 -12.94
C ARG A 102 5.15 -10.50 -12.00
N GLN A 103 4.06 -11.07 -11.49
CA GLN A 103 3.20 -10.33 -10.57
C GLN A 103 3.86 -10.05 -9.22
N LEU A 104 4.68 -10.97 -8.72
CA LEU A 104 5.47 -10.74 -7.51
C LEU A 104 6.44 -9.58 -7.71
N LEU A 105 7.10 -9.51 -8.87
CA LEU A 105 8.00 -8.41 -9.20
C LEU A 105 7.24 -7.08 -9.31
N GLU A 106 6.12 -7.04 -10.03
CA GLU A 106 5.24 -5.85 -10.15
C GLU A 106 4.78 -5.39 -8.76
N PHE A 107 4.28 -6.30 -7.92
CA PHE A 107 3.83 -6.00 -6.56
C PHE A 107 4.97 -5.49 -5.66
N THR A 108 6.15 -6.12 -5.74
CA THR A 108 7.33 -5.70 -4.97
C THR A 108 7.78 -4.30 -5.38
N ILE A 109 7.88 -4.01 -6.68
CA ILE A 109 8.26 -2.69 -7.19
C ILE A 109 7.28 -1.63 -6.71
N ILE A 110 5.97 -1.88 -6.82
CA ILE A 110 4.95 -0.94 -6.36
C ILE A 110 5.05 -0.71 -4.84
N SER A 111 5.29 -1.77 -4.07
CA SER A 111 5.45 -1.68 -2.61
C SER A 111 6.68 -0.86 -2.20
N ILE A 112 7.80 -1.03 -2.90
CA ILE A 112 9.03 -0.23 -2.68
C ILE A 112 8.79 1.24 -3.03
N ILE A 113 8.11 1.51 -4.15
CA ILE A 113 7.74 2.90 -4.52
C ILE A 113 6.80 3.48 -3.46
N GLY A 114 5.81 2.72 -2.99
CA GLY A 114 4.92 3.13 -1.91
C GLY A 114 5.69 3.48 -0.63
N LEU A 115 6.71 2.71 -0.28
CA LEU A 115 7.60 3.02 0.84
C LEU A 115 8.39 4.31 0.59
N ALA A 116 8.96 4.47 -0.62
CA ALA A 116 9.69 5.68 -1.00
C ALA A 116 8.80 6.94 -1.00
N VAL A 117 7.49 6.79 -1.25
CA VAL A 117 6.50 7.88 -1.12
C VAL A 117 6.13 8.12 0.35
N ARG A 118 6.04 7.07 1.17
CA ARG A 118 5.74 7.18 2.61
C ARG A 118 6.76 8.02 3.35
N THR A 119 8.04 7.80 3.10
CA THR A 119 9.13 8.36 3.89
C THR A 119 9.18 9.90 3.83
N PRO A 120 9.11 10.55 2.67
CA PRO A 120 9.04 12.01 2.59
C PRO A 120 7.79 12.59 3.26
N ILE A 121 6.62 11.96 3.09
CA ILE A 121 5.38 12.44 3.72
C ILE A 121 5.53 12.42 5.25
N PHE A 122 6.04 11.32 5.80
CA PHE A 122 6.30 11.23 7.23
C PHE A 122 7.31 12.29 7.68
N ALA A 123 8.46 12.41 7.01
CA ALA A 123 9.49 13.38 7.35
C ALA A 123 9.01 14.85 7.30
N LEU A 124 8.07 15.15 6.39
CA LEU A 124 7.44 16.48 6.32
C LEU A 124 6.46 16.73 7.48
N LEU A 125 5.80 15.68 7.99
CA LEU A 125 4.75 15.77 9.00
C LEU A 125 5.25 15.56 10.44
N GLU A 126 6.35 14.81 10.64
CA GLU A 126 6.88 14.44 11.96
C GLU A 126 7.27 15.66 12.80
N ARG A 127 7.70 16.76 12.16
CA ARG A 127 8.14 17.98 12.85
C ARG A 127 7.03 18.97 13.16
N PRO A 128 6.11 19.33 12.23
CA PRO A 128 5.07 20.31 12.51
C PRO A 128 3.93 19.77 13.38
N LEU A 129 3.57 18.49 13.28
CA LEU A 129 2.42 17.95 14.01
C LEU A 129 2.59 17.96 15.53
N PRO A 130 3.71 17.48 16.12
CA PRO A 130 3.94 17.61 17.55
C PRO A 130 3.85 19.05 18.05
N LYS A 131 4.38 20.01 17.28
CA LYS A 131 4.30 21.45 17.61
C LYS A 131 2.85 21.93 17.65
N LEU A 132 2.02 21.49 16.71
CA LEU A 132 0.59 21.81 16.69
C LEU A 132 -0.13 21.24 17.92
N PHE A 133 0.14 19.99 18.30
CA PHE A 133 -0.45 19.39 19.51
C PHE A 133 0.05 20.06 20.79
N ALA A 134 1.29 20.56 20.82
CA ALA A 134 1.82 21.30 21.97
C ALA A 134 1.04 22.60 22.23
N LEU A 135 0.47 23.24 21.20
CA LEU A 135 -0.39 24.42 21.35
C LEU A 135 -1.69 24.13 22.12
N LEU A 136 -2.12 22.87 22.19
CA LEU A 136 -3.36 22.46 22.84
C LEU A 136 -3.21 22.29 24.37
N SER A 137 -2.01 22.48 24.93
CA SER A 137 -1.73 22.39 26.38
C SER A 137 -2.31 21.12 27.01
N LEU A 138 -2.04 19.97 26.39
CA LEU A 138 -2.61 18.68 26.79
C LEU A 138 -2.09 18.21 28.16
N PRO A 139 -2.85 17.34 28.86
CA PRO A 139 -2.39 16.74 30.10
C PRO A 139 -1.11 15.93 29.88
N HIS A 140 -0.22 15.91 30.88
CA HIS A 140 1.06 15.18 30.84
C HIS A 140 0.87 13.68 31.10
N ILE A 141 0.05 13.03 30.27
CA ILE A 141 -0.09 11.58 30.27
C ILE A 141 0.56 11.02 29.00
N PRO A 142 1.34 9.92 29.08
CA PRO A 142 2.14 9.44 27.94
C PRO A 142 1.36 9.22 26.64
N LEU A 143 0.07 8.83 26.72
CA LEU A 143 -0.79 8.63 25.54
C LEU A 143 -1.36 9.93 24.94
N LEU A 144 -1.35 11.04 25.68
CA LEU A 144 -1.80 12.37 25.19
C LEU A 144 -0.66 13.37 25.07
N GLU A 145 0.58 12.92 25.26
CA GLU A 145 1.74 13.78 25.06
C GLU A 145 1.79 14.25 23.61
N ALA A 146 2.06 15.55 23.42
CA ALA A 146 2.01 16.18 22.11
C ALA A 146 2.98 15.51 21.11
N GLU A 147 4.14 15.08 21.60
CA GLU A 147 5.12 14.33 20.80
C GLU A 147 4.58 12.98 20.36
N PHE A 148 3.96 12.23 21.28
CA PHE A 148 3.33 10.95 20.97
C PHE A 148 2.20 11.10 19.95
N LEU A 149 1.27 12.03 20.17
CA LEU A 149 0.14 12.28 19.27
C LEU A 149 0.60 12.75 17.89
N GLY A 150 1.55 13.70 17.84
CA GLY A 150 2.04 14.26 16.60
C GLY A 150 2.73 13.23 15.70
N HIS A 151 3.61 12.40 16.27
CA HIS A 151 4.28 11.34 15.51
C HIS A 151 3.31 10.26 15.02
N ASN A 152 2.37 9.82 15.87
CA ASN A 152 1.36 8.83 15.46
C ASN A 152 0.44 9.37 14.37
N MET A 153 0.07 10.65 14.43
CA MET A 153 -0.71 11.30 13.38
C MET A 153 0.06 11.42 12.06
N ALA A 154 1.34 11.82 12.12
CA ALA A 154 2.21 11.84 10.94
C ALA A 154 2.28 10.46 10.28
N LEU A 155 2.47 9.42 11.09
CA LEU A 155 2.53 8.03 10.65
C LEU A 155 1.21 7.59 10.03
N ALA A 156 0.08 7.87 10.68
CA ALA A 156 -1.26 7.50 10.21
C ALA A 156 -1.58 8.13 8.86
N ILE A 157 -1.34 9.44 8.71
CA ILE A 157 -1.56 10.16 7.44
C ILE A 157 -0.69 9.54 6.34
N SER A 158 0.59 9.29 6.62
CA SER A 158 1.52 8.72 5.65
C SER A 158 1.09 7.32 5.21
N VAL A 159 0.66 6.47 6.14
CA VAL A 159 0.16 5.12 5.86
C VAL A 159 -1.13 5.16 5.03
N VAL A 160 -2.06 6.07 5.34
CA VAL A 160 -3.32 6.18 4.59
C VAL A 160 -3.05 6.58 3.14
N VAL A 161 -2.22 7.59 2.89
CA VAL A 161 -1.86 8.03 1.53
C VAL A 161 -1.24 6.88 0.74
N VAL A 162 -0.29 6.16 1.36
CA VAL A 162 0.43 5.06 0.72
C VAL A 162 -0.47 3.84 0.51
N MET A 163 -1.43 3.60 1.40
CA MET A 163 -2.43 2.56 1.23
C MET A 163 -3.28 2.81 -0.01
N PHE A 164 -3.74 4.05 -0.23
CA PHE A 164 -4.48 4.41 -1.45
C PHE A 164 -3.60 4.26 -2.69
N TRP A 165 -2.36 4.74 -2.65
CA TRP A 165 -1.38 4.55 -3.73
C TRP A 165 -1.22 3.06 -4.07
N ASN A 166 -0.89 2.24 -3.07
CA ASN A 166 -0.67 0.81 -3.24
C ASN A 166 -1.90 0.09 -3.76
N PHE A 167 -3.11 0.42 -3.26
CA PHE A 167 -4.34 -0.19 -3.74
C PHE A 167 -4.61 0.14 -5.21
N PHE A 168 -4.63 1.42 -5.58
CA PHE A 168 -4.98 1.82 -6.94
C PHE A 168 -3.94 1.35 -7.95
N ILE A 169 -2.66 1.56 -7.67
CA ILE A 169 -1.61 1.15 -8.60
C ILE A 169 -1.60 -0.38 -8.78
N ASN A 170 -1.71 -1.18 -7.71
CA ASN A 170 -1.81 -2.63 -7.88
C ASN A 170 -3.10 -3.05 -8.59
N ARG A 171 -4.23 -2.37 -8.33
CA ARG A 171 -5.51 -2.68 -8.97
C ARG A 171 -5.46 -2.48 -10.49
N TYR A 172 -4.81 -1.41 -10.96
CA TYR A 172 -4.74 -1.09 -12.40
C TYR A 172 -3.53 -1.72 -13.10
N TRP A 173 -2.39 -1.85 -12.41
CA TRP A 173 -1.18 -2.40 -13.00
C TRP A 173 -1.08 -3.91 -12.79
N THR A 174 -0.92 -4.36 -11.54
CA THR A 174 -0.69 -5.78 -11.20
C THR A 174 -1.90 -6.65 -11.54
N TYR A 175 -3.10 -6.15 -11.25
CA TYR A 175 -4.38 -6.86 -11.35
C TYR A 175 -5.37 -6.26 -12.36
N GLY A 176 -4.90 -5.41 -13.29
CA GLY A 176 -5.77 -4.69 -14.24
C GLY A 176 -6.57 -5.57 -15.21
N ASP A 177 -6.21 -6.85 -15.31
CA ASP A 177 -6.85 -7.88 -16.13
C ASP A 177 -8.03 -8.58 -15.45
N VAL A 178 -8.29 -8.27 -14.17
CA VAL A 178 -9.39 -8.86 -13.40
C VAL A 178 -10.68 -8.06 -13.59
N ASN A 179 -11.71 -8.72 -14.13
CA ASN A 179 -13.07 -8.19 -14.34
C ASN A 179 -13.84 -7.92 -13.03
#